data_AF-A0A4Y9F7V6-F1
#
_entry.id   AF-A0A4Y9F7V6-F1
#
_cell.length_a   1.000
_cell.length_b   1.000
_cell.length_c   1.000
_cell.angle_alpha   90.00
_cell.angle_beta   90.00
_cell.angle_gamma   90.00
#
_symmetry.space_group_name_H-M   'P 1'
#
loop_
_entity.id
_entity.type
_entity.pdbx_description
1 polymer ?
#
loop_
_entity_poly.entity_id
_entity_poly.type
_entity_poly.pdbx_seq_one_letter_code
_entity_poly.pdbx_strand_id
1 'polypeptide(L)'
;MTLKTQRRTIVKAGLWSAPAVLATTAVPAYAASALPEGDTDLAIELAQPLIDWDTFEPVKNVGIYVGKDGTTPQSYGSLPDSMTITNVGTVPAVNPSGILLTQMKDVRTDVNSLASIGTQVNSVNPLVTFAYTGQANPNGPTYAWVYAGTLVPGASVTIPLRYYVEKPFWNVDYELFVAATVIDDNQGDYDDNSELMGTVTGFLAS
;
A
#
# COMPACT_ATOMS: atom_id res chain seq x y z
N MET A 1 14.64 14.19 -69.99
CA MET A 1 15.97 13.93 -69.40
C MET A 1 16.77 15.22 -69.38
N THR A 2 17.57 15.39 -68.31
CA THR A 2 18.64 16.37 -68.10
C THR A 2 18.27 17.72 -67.45
N LEU A 3 18.79 17.86 -66.22
CA LEU A 3 18.69 18.95 -65.24
C LEU A 3 19.48 20.22 -65.62
N LYS A 4 19.10 21.37 -65.02
CA LYS A 4 20.04 22.30 -64.34
C LYS A 4 19.34 23.36 -63.45
N THR A 5 19.33 23.06 -62.15
CA THR A 5 19.93 23.81 -61.03
C THR A 5 19.96 25.37 -61.00
N GLN A 6 19.38 25.88 -59.91
CA GLN A 6 19.66 27.09 -59.11
C GLN A 6 19.47 28.50 -59.70
N ARG A 7 18.65 29.29 -58.98
CA ARG A 7 19.16 30.50 -58.32
C ARG A 7 18.45 30.72 -56.97
N ARG A 8 19.26 30.74 -55.91
CA ARG A 8 18.91 31.23 -54.57
C ARG A 8 18.52 32.70 -54.67
N THR A 9 17.46 33.09 -53.97
CA THR A 9 17.30 34.47 -53.50
C THR A 9 16.84 34.40 -52.05
N ILE A 10 17.82 34.45 -51.15
CA ILE A 10 17.62 34.83 -49.76
C ILE A 10 17.91 36.32 -49.72
N VAL A 11 16.89 37.15 -49.50
CA VAL A 11 17.09 38.54 -49.07
C VAL A 11 16.09 38.88 -47.98
N LYS A 12 16.65 38.85 -46.76
CA LYS A 12 16.48 39.75 -45.62
C LYS A 12 15.08 39.91 -44.98
N ALA A 13 14.98 39.25 -43.83
CA ALA A 13 14.53 39.78 -42.54
C ALA A 13 13.96 41.22 -42.53
N GLY A 14 12.66 41.31 -42.28
CA GLY A 14 12.06 42.38 -41.50
C GLY A 14 11.57 41.77 -40.20
N LEU A 15 12.39 41.82 -39.14
CA LEU A 15 11.96 41.55 -37.78
C LEU A 15 11.00 42.66 -37.36
N TRP A 16 9.73 42.34 -37.17
CA TRP A 16 8.89 42.98 -36.16
C TRP A 16 8.06 41.87 -35.50
N SER A 17 8.37 41.61 -34.23
CA SER A 17 7.62 40.81 -33.24
C SER A 17 6.17 41.34 -33.13
N ALA A 18 5.11 40.60 -32.81
CA ALA A 18 4.91 39.45 -31.92
C ALA A 18 3.58 38.70 -32.28
N PRO A 19 3.16 37.63 -31.56
CA PRO A 19 2.58 36.40 -32.13
C PRO A 19 1.07 36.37 -32.39
N ALA A 20 0.70 35.49 -33.34
CA ALA A 20 -0.65 35.07 -33.66
C ALA A 20 -1.21 34.06 -32.63
N VAL A 21 -2.48 34.19 -32.29
CA VAL A 21 -3.29 33.08 -31.76
C VAL A 21 -4.57 33.01 -32.59
N LEU A 22 -4.50 32.34 -33.73
CA LEU A 22 -5.69 31.82 -34.41
C LEU A 22 -5.89 30.39 -33.89
N ALA A 23 -6.70 30.27 -32.86
CA ALA A 23 -7.12 29.00 -32.29
C ALA A 23 -8.13 28.34 -33.24
N THR A 24 -7.68 27.46 -34.14
CA THR A 24 -8.46 26.36 -34.70
C THR A 24 -7.54 25.44 -35.51
N THR A 25 -7.17 24.27 -34.96
CA THR A 25 -7.13 23.02 -35.73
C THR A 25 -7.36 21.85 -34.79
N ALA A 26 -8.24 20.96 -35.23
CA ALA A 26 -8.70 19.73 -34.61
C ALA A 26 -7.62 18.99 -33.80
N VAL A 27 -7.92 18.73 -32.53
CA VAL A 27 -7.26 17.66 -31.79
C VAL A 27 -7.77 16.35 -32.41
N PRO A 28 -6.90 15.47 -32.95
CA PRO A 28 -7.34 14.16 -33.40
C PRO A 28 -7.94 13.42 -32.20
N ALA A 29 -9.17 12.92 -32.35
CA ALA A 29 -9.84 12.02 -31.42
C ALA A 29 -9.19 10.62 -31.44
N TYR A 30 -7.88 10.57 -31.15
CA TYR A 30 -7.06 9.38 -30.98
C TYR A 30 -6.42 9.40 -29.59
N ALA A 31 -7.26 9.39 -28.55
CA ALA A 31 -6.82 9.12 -27.18
C ALA A 31 -7.91 8.45 -26.33
N ALA A 32 -8.93 7.89 -26.97
CA ALA A 32 -10.05 7.21 -26.32
C ALA A 32 -10.22 5.80 -26.91
N SER A 33 -9.18 4.97 -26.83
CA SER A 33 -9.25 3.49 -27.03
C SER A 33 -7.84 2.87 -27.11
N ALA A 34 -6.90 3.30 -26.27
CA ALA A 34 -5.74 2.48 -25.97
C ALA A 34 -5.67 2.45 -24.45
N LEU A 35 -6.28 1.43 -23.85
CA LEU A 35 -5.74 0.99 -22.58
C LEU A 35 -4.25 0.75 -22.85
N PRO A 36 -3.32 1.38 -22.12
CA PRO A 36 -1.92 1.13 -22.35
C PRO A 36 -1.70 -0.39 -22.24
N GLU A 37 -1.18 -0.99 -23.32
CA GLU A 37 -0.86 -2.41 -23.34
C GLU A 37 0.38 -2.62 -22.47
N GLY A 38 0.27 -3.51 -21.48
CA GLY A 38 1.34 -3.83 -20.54
C GLY A 38 0.79 -4.53 -19.30
N ASP A 39 1.69 -5.16 -18.57
CA ASP A 39 1.38 -5.87 -17.33
C ASP A 39 1.32 -4.87 -16.16
N THR A 40 0.37 -5.06 -15.23
CA THR A 40 0.36 -4.32 -13.97
C THR A 40 1.55 -4.70 -13.11
N ASP A 41 2.11 -3.71 -12.41
CA ASP A 41 3.29 -3.86 -11.56
C ASP A 41 3.13 -2.95 -10.33
N LEU A 42 3.02 -3.57 -9.16
CA LEU A 42 2.64 -2.95 -7.90
C LEU A 42 3.65 -3.28 -6.80
N ALA A 43 4.18 -2.25 -6.17
CA ALA A 43 4.97 -2.37 -4.95
C ALA A 43 4.09 -2.23 -3.70
N ILE A 44 4.38 -2.99 -2.65
CA ILE A 44 3.78 -2.83 -1.31
C ILE A 44 4.86 -2.59 -0.25
N GLU A 45 4.61 -1.64 0.65
CA GLU A 45 5.50 -1.34 1.77
C GLU A 45 4.70 -1.16 3.06
N LEU A 46 5.04 -1.92 4.10
CA LEU A 46 4.56 -1.67 5.46
C LEU A 46 5.35 -0.54 6.10
N ALA A 47 4.67 0.37 6.79
CA ALA A 47 5.33 1.43 7.53
C ALA A 47 6.19 0.86 8.67
N GLN A 48 7.45 1.27 8.75
CA GLN A 48 8.34 0.89 9.83
C GLN A 48 7.79 1.38 11.18
N PRO A 49 7.69 0.50 12.20
CA PRO A 49 7.40 0.95 13.56
C PRO A 49 8.44 2.00 14.00
N LEU A 50 7.96 3.05 14.66
CA LEU A 50 8.83 4.14 15.09
C LEU A 50 9.78 3.67 16.20
N ILE A 51 11.03 4.15 16.13
CA ILE A 51 12.05 3.97 17.16
C ILE A 51 12.31 5.34 17.79
N ASP A 52 12.35 5.39 19.11
CA ASP A 52 12.85 6.54 19.84
C ASP A 52 14.38 6.57 19.72
N TRP A 53 14.92 7.57 19.02
CA TRP A 53 16.35 7.66 18.76
C TRP A 53 17.19 8.05 19.98
N ASP A 54 16.57 8.53 21.05
CA ASP A 54 17.27 8.86 22.28
C ASP A 54 17.44 7.62 23.18
N THR A 55 16.46 6.71 23.17
CA THR A 55 16.44 5.49 24.02
C THR A 55 16.72 4.21 23.24
N PHE A 56 16.65 4.25 21.91
CA PHE A 56 16.62 3.09 21.01
C PHE A 56 15.48 2.10 21.31
N GLU A 57 14.44 2.54 22.01
CA GLU A 57 13.27 1.73 22.33
C GLU A 57 12.17 1.88 21.26
N PRO A 58 11.36 0.84 21.01
CA PRO A 58 10.20 0.93 20.12
C PRO A 58 9.13 1.87 20.68
N VAL A 59 8.61 2.76 19.85
CA VAL A 59 7.53 3.69 20.25
C VAL A 59 6.18 2.99 20.13
N LYS A 60 5.44 2.93 21.23
CA LYS A 60 4.11 2.33 21.29
C LYS A 60 3.02 3.37 20.99
N ASN A 61 2.80 3.66 19.71
CA ASN A 61 1.84 4.67 19.24
C ASN A 61 0.64 4.09 18.47
N VAL A 62 0.66 2.81 18.10
CA VAL A 62 -0.43 2.18 17.34
C VAL A 62 -1.48 1.63 18.29
N GLY A 63 -2.71 2.14 18.20
CA GLY A 63 -3.81 1.72 19.06
C GLY A 63 -4.22 0.26 18.82
N ILE A 64 -4.36 -0.49 19.92
CA ILE A 64 -4.84 -1.87 19.94
C ILE A 64 -6.25 -1.88 20.54
N TYR A 65 -7.20 -2.42 19.80
CA TYR A 65 -8.61 -2.42 20.15
C TYR A 65 -9.04 -3.82 20.61
N VAL A 66 -10.10 -3.91 21.41
CA VAL A 66 -10.69 -5.20 21.83
C VAL A 66 -12.03 -5.39 21.16
N GLY A 67 -12.21 -6.54 20.51
CA GLY A 67 -13.40 -6.85 19.72
C GLY A 67 -13.46 -6.06 18.41
N LYS A 68 -14.06 -6.67 17.37
CA LYS A 68 -14.07 -6.15 15.99
C LYS A 68 -14.62 -4.73 15.83
N ASP A 69 -15.53 -4.34 16.72
CA ASP A 69 -16.23 -3.04 16.67
C ASP A 69 -15.68 -2.03 17.69
N GLY A 70 -14.51 -2.31 18.27
CA GLY A 70 -13.87 -1.41 19.23
C GLY A 70 -13.54 -0.05 18.60
N THR A 71 -14.00 1.02 19.22
CA THR A 71 -13.77 2.40 18.75
C THR A 71 -12.70 3.15 19.54
N THR A 72 -12.37 2.66 20.74
CA THR A 72 -11.38 3.23 21.64
C THR A 72 -10.21 2.25 21.81
N PRO A 73 -8.96 2.68 21.60
CA PRO A 73 -7.79 1.87 21.92
C PRO A 73 -7.78 1.48 23.41
N GLN A 74 -7.54 0.21 23.68
CA GLN A 74 -7.39 -0.34 25.04
C GLN A 74 -5.91 -0.44 25.45
N SER A 75 -5.02 -0.49 24.46
CA SER A 75 -3.57 -0.47 24.64
C SER A 75 -2.92 0.14 23.41
N TYR A 76 -1.59 0.26 23.45
CA TYR A 76 -0.78 0.70 22.32
C TYR A 76 0.38 -0.27 22.09
N GLY A 77 0.64 -0.56 20.82
CA GLY A 77 1.76 -1.36 20.35
C GLY A 77 2.71 -0.55 19.48
N SER A 78 3.91 -1.08 19.30
CA SER A 78 4.86 -0.63 18.29
C SER A 78 4.68 -1.52 17.07
N LEU A 79 3.80 -1.13 16.16
CA LEU A 79 3.39 -1.92 14.99
C LEU A 79 3.48 -1.05 13.71
N PRO A 80 3.45 -1.65 12.51
CA PRO A 80 3.18 -0.90 11.28
C PRO A 80 1.82 -0.21 11.38
N ASP A 81 1.76 1.11 11.24
CA ASP A 81 0.50 1.86 11.35
C ASP A 81 -0.26 1.97 10.02
N SER A 82 0.41 1.60 8.92
CA SER A 82 -0.08 1.72 7.57
C SER A 82 0.66 0.79 6.61
N MET A 83 0.02 0.51 5.48
CA MET A 83 0.68 -0.08 4.30
C MET A 83 0.50 0.85 3.11
N THR A 84 1.52 1.01 2.29
CA THR A 84 1.49 1.84 1.08
C THR A 84 1.60 0.94 -0.14
N ILE A 85 0.65 1.09 -1.06
CA ILE A 85 0.69 0.43 -2.37
C ILE A 85 1.08 1.47 -3.40
N THR A 86 2.04 1.15 -4.26
CA THR A 86 2.52 2.04 -5.32
C THR A 86 2.45 1.32 -6.65
N ASN A 87 1.87 1.96 -7.66
CA ASN A 87 1.97 1.46 -9.03
C ASN A 87 3.33 1.88 -9.60
N VAL A 88 4.27 0.95 -9.67
CA VAL A 88 5.61 1.17 -10.24
C VAL A 88 5.68 0.80 -11.73
N GLY A 89 4.61 0.16 -12.24
CA GLY A 89 4.42 -0.18 -13.63
C GLY A 89 4.07 0.98 -14.56
N THR A 90 3.71 0.60 -15.79
CA THR A 90 3.41 1.54 -16.88
C THR A 90 1.92 1.62 -17.24
N VAL A 91 1.10 0.75 -16.66
CA VAL A 91 -0.35 0.68 -16.89
C VAL A 91 -1.12 0.96 -15.60
N PRO A 92 -2.33 1.57 -15.66
CA PRO A 92 -3.14 1.78 -14.46
C PRO A 92 -3.60 0.46 -13.82
N ALA A 93 -3.44 0.35 -12.51
CA ALA A 93 -3.96 -0.77 -11.72
C ALA A 93 -5.36 -0.44 -11.18
N VAL A 94 -6.35 -1.26 -11.51
CA VAL A 94 -7.75 -1.08 -11.10
C VAL A 94 -8.10 -2.08 -10.02
N ASN A 95 -8.62 -1.56 -8.90
CA ASN A 95 -8.96 -2.30 -7.70
C ASN A 95 -7.81 -3.19 -7.18
N PRO A 96 -6.63 -2.62 -6.90
CA PRO A 96 -5.49 -3.40 -6.41
C PRO A 96 -5.88 -4.17 -5.14
N SER A 97 -5.34 -5.37 -5.03
CA SER A 97 -5.72 -6.33 -4.01
C SER A 97 -4.55 -7.17 -3.59
N GLY A 98 -4.69 -7.89 -2.48
CA GLY A 98 -3.64 -8.75 -1.98
C GLY A 98 -3.99 -9.44 -0.68
N ILE A 99 -2.96 -9.86 0.05
CA ILE A 99 -3.09 -10.58 1.30
C ILE A 99 -2.38 -9.83 2.42
N LEU A 100 -2.95 -9.85 3.62
CA LEU A 100 -2.32 -9.43 4.86
C LEU A 100 -2.39 -10.59 5.85
N LEU A 101 -1.24 -11.09 6.27
CA LEU A 101 -1.08 -12.08 7.32
C LEU A 101 -0.67 -11.37 8.60
N THR A 102 -1.28 -11.77 9.72
CA THR A 102 -0.83 -11.38 11.05
C THR A 102 -0.58 -12.60 11.90
N GLN A 103 0.57 -12.66 12.57
CA GLN A 103 0.93 -13.78 13.44
C GLN A 103 1.37 -13.24 14.80
N MET A 104 0.71 -13.70 15.86
CA MET A 104 1.02 -13.28 17.22
C MET A 104 1.78 -14.39 17.97
N LYS A 105 2.94 -14.04 18.53
CA LYS A 105 3.85 -14.98 19.22
C LYS A 105 4.18 -14.46 20.62
N ASP A 106 4.09 -15.33 21.62
CA ASP A 106 4.46 -14.97 23.00
C ASP A 106 5.99 -14.85 23.11
N VAL A 107 6.47 -13.68 23.55
CA VAL A 107 7.90 -13.35 23.67
C VAL A 107 8.63 -14.31 24.62
N ARG A 108 7.96 -14.87 25.63
CA ARG A 108 8.59 -15.69 26.68
C ARG A 108 8.67 -17.16 26.31
N THR A 109 7.63 -17.68 25.67
CA THR A 109 7.52 -19.12 25.42
C THR A 109 7.90 -19.50 24.00
N ASP A 110 7.99 -18.53 23.09
CA ASP A 110 8.17 -18.74 21.64
C ASP A 110 7.11 -19.68 21.05
N VAL A 111 6.04 -19.92 21.79
CA VAL A 111 4.91 -20.74 21.37
C VAL A 111 3.96 -19.80 20.64
N ASN A 112 3.62 -20.16 19.39
CA ASN A 112 2.46 -19.58 18.72
C ASN A 112 1.28 -19.76 19.67
N SER A 113 0.60 -18.69 20.07
CA SER A 113 -0.58 -18.83 20.94
C SER A 113 -1.64 -19.62 20.18
N LEU A 114 -1.72 -20.93 20.47
CA LEU A 114 -2.24 -21.96 19.57
C LEU A 114 -3.75 -21.90 19.28
N ALA A 115 -4.53 -20.93 19.78
CA ALA A 115 -5.98 -21.01 19.59
C ALA A 115 -6.90 -19.78 19.75
N SER A 116 -6.54 -18.62 20.33
CA SER A 116 -7.67 -17.75 20.81
C SER A 116 -7.41 -16.27 21.08
N ILE A 117 -6.41 -15.66 20.45
CA ILE A 117 -6.37 -14.19 20.37
C ILE A 117 -6.21 -13.85 18.89
N GLY A 118 -7.30 -14.02 18.15
CA GLY A 118 -7.35 -13.66 16.74
C GLY A 118 -7.05 -12.17 16.62
N THR A 119 -5.87 -11.85 16.08
CA THR A 119 -5.58 -10.50 15.62
C THR A 119 -6.43 -10.25 14.39
N GLN A 120 -7.31 -9.25 14.47
CA GLN A 120 -8.07 -8.78 13.33
C GLN A 120 -7.49 -7.48 12.84
N VAL A 121 -7.52 -7.30 11.52
CA VAL A 121 -7.05 -6.08 10.89
C VAL A 121 -8.20 -5.45 10.11
N ASN A 122 -8.28 -4.14 10.19
CA ASN A 122 -9.18 -3.34 9.36
C ASN A 122 -8.52 -2.00 9.00
N SER A 123 -9.18 -1.19 8.19
CA SER A 123 -8.77 0.19 7.90
C SER A 123 -9.87 1.19 8.22
N VAL A 124 -9.48 2.45 8.39
CA VAL A 124 -10.41 3.60 8.38
C VAL A 124 -10.67 4.14 6.98
N ASN A 125 -9.87 3.72 5.99
CA ASN A 125 -10.09 4.13 4.62
C ASN A 125 -11.35 3.44 4.09
N PRO A 126 -12.42 4.20 3.75
CA PRO A 126 -13.69 3.60 3.33
C PRO A 126 -13.61 2.92 1.96
N LEU A 127 -12.54 3.16 1.19
CA LEU A 127 -12.28 2.49 -0.07
C LEU A 127 -11.58 1.15 0.12
N VAL A 128 -11.16 0.79 1.34
CA VAL A 128 -10.44 -0.46 1.60
C VAL A 128 -11.34 -1.43 2.35
N THR A 129 -11.39 -2.67 1.88
CA THR A 129 -12.07 -3.75 2.57
C THR A 129 -11.06 -4.83 2.94
N PHE A 130 -11.09 -5.28 4.19
CA PHE A 130 -10.40 -6.48 4.66
C PHE A 130 -11.42 -7.59 4.89
N ALA A 131 -11.18 -8.76 4.30
CA ALA A 131 -11.99 -9.95 4.43
C ALA A 131 -11.15 -11.10 5.00
N TYR A 132 -11.56 -11.65 6.14
CA TYR A 132 -10.90 -12.83 6.71
C TYR A 132 -11.04 -14.03 5.77
N THR A 133 -9.93 -14.65 5.37
CA THR A 133 -9.94 -15.75 4.38
C THR A 133 -9.95 -17.13 4.99
N GLY A 134 -10.03 -17.25 6.32
CA GLY A 134 -10.31 -18.53 6.98
C GLY A 134 -9.17 -19.55 6.96
N GLN A 135 -8.02 -19.23 6.38
CA GLN A 135 -6.83 -20.05 6.58
C GLN A 135 -6.28 -19.78 7.98
N ALA A 136 -6.75 -20.56 8.95
CA ALA A 136 -5.99 -20.85 10.17
C ALA A 136 -4.77 -21.69 9.76
N ASN A 137 -3.85 -21.05 9.05
CA ASN A 137 -2.51 -21.56 8.85
C ASN A 137 -1.86 -21.66 10.24
N PRO A 138 -0.94 -22.61 10.53
CA PRO A 138 -0.06 -22.51 11.70
C PRO A 138 0.60 -21.13 11.88
N ASN A 139 0.62 -20.31 10.83
CA ASN A 139 1.17 -18.96 10.77
C ASN A 139 0.20 -17.82 11.17
N GLY A 140 -1.01 -18.08 11.68
CA GLY A 140 -1.94 -17.03 12.16
C GLY A 140 -3.02 -16.58 11.15
N PRO A 141 -3.88 -15.61 11.51
CA PRO A 141 -4.98 -15.17 10.66
C PRO A 141 -4.54 -14.38 9.42
N THR A 142 -5.19 -14.72 8.30
CA THR A 142 -4.98 -14.11 6.98
C THR A 142 -6.21 -13.33 6.53
N TYR A 143 -5.99 -12.17 5.93
CA TYR A 143 -7.00 -11.27 5.40
C TYR A 143 -6.71 -10.98 3.93
N ALA A 144 -7.70 -11.18 3.05
CA ALA A 144 -7.67 -10.60 1.72
C ALA A 144 -8.04 -9.12 1.84
N TRP A 145 -7.31 -8.26 1.14
CA TRP A 145 -7.62 -6.84 1.08
C TRP A 145 -7.87 -6.39 -0.35
N VAL A 146 -8.74 -5.40 -0.52
CA VAL A 146 -9.03 -4.76 -1.81
C VAL A 146 -9.18 -3.27 -1.58
N TYR A 147 -8.55 -2.45 -2.42
CA TYR A 147 -8.77 -1.01 -2.51
C TYR A 147 -9.67 -0.70 -3.71
N ALA A 148 -10.85 -0.14 -3.47
CA ALA A 148 -11.81 0.27 -4.49
C ALA A 148 -11.41 1.59 -5.16
N GLY A 149 -10.46 1.53 -6.08
CA GLY A 149 -9.96 2.69 -6.81
C GLY A 149 -9.04 2.33 -7.96
N THR A 150 -8.40 3.35 -8.53
CA THR A 150 -7.42 3.17 -9.62
C THR A 150 -6.12 3.88 -9.25
N LEU A 151 -5.01 3.17 -9.37
CA LEU A 151 -3.66 3.72 -9.26
C LEU A 151 -3.09 3.88 -10.66
N VAL A 152 -2.93 5.12 -11.10
CA VAL A 152 -2.18 5.42 -12.33
C VAL A 152 -0.68 5.17 -12.09
N PRO A 153 0.14 4.96 -13.14
CA PRO A 153 1.59 4.82 -13.01
C PRO A 153 2.22 5.91 -12.13
N GLY A 154 3.03 5.50 -11.16
CA GLY A 154 3.69 6.36 -10.17
C GLY A 154 2.78 6.86 -9.03
N ALA A 155 1.49 6.52 -9.02
CA ALA A 155 0.59 6.86 -7.92
C ALA A 155 0.66 5.83 -6.79
N SER A 156 0.48 6.32 -5.57
CA SER A 156 0.43 5.49 -4.37
C SER A 156 -0.85 5.73 -3.58
N VAL A 157 -1.26 4.72 -2.81
CA VAL A 157 -2.28 4.84 -1.77
C VAL A 157 -1.73 4.31 -0.46
N THR A 158 -1.86 5.12 0.59
CA THR A 158 -1.55 4.70 1.97
C THR A 158 -2.84 4.24 2.65
N ILE A 159 -2.81 3.03 3.18
CA ILE A 159 -3.92 2.36 3.84
C ILE A 159 -3.59 2.27 5.34
N PRO A 160 -4.25 3.05 6.20
CA PRO A 160 -4.03 2.96 7.64
C PRO A 160 -4.51 1.60 8.17
N LEU A 161 -3.74 0.99 9.06
CA LEU A 161 -4.04 -0.30 9.67
C LEU A 161 -4.58 -0.12 11.09
N ARG A 162 -5.62 -0.87 11.44
CA ARG A 162 -6.17 -0.97 12.79
C ARG A 162 -6.15 -2.42 13.25
N TYR A 163 -5.59 -2.64 14.44
CA TYR A 163 -5.42 -3.97 15.02
C TYR A 163 -6.40 -4.19 16.15
N TYR A 164 -7.13 -5.29 16.08
CA TYR A 164 -8.07 -5.73 17.09
C TYR A 164 -7.62 -7.06 17.65
N VAL A 165 -7.84 -7.26 18.93
CA VAL A 165 -7.65 -8.55 19.59
C VAL A 165 -8.99 -9.03 20.10
N GLU A 166 -9.27 -10.32 19.99
CA GLU A 166 -10.54 -10.87 20.45
C GLU A 166 -10.75 -10.67 21.95
N LYS A 167 -9.67 -10.87 22.73
CA LYS A 167 -9.66 -10.73 24.18
C LYS A 167 -8.37 -10.04 24.63
N PRO A 168 -8.42 -9.24 25.72
CA PRO A 168 -7.22 -8.75 26.38
C PRO A 168 -6.39 -9.93 26.91
N PHE A 169 -5.08 -9.72 27.00
CA PHE A 169 -4.13 -10.67 27.53
C PHE A 169 -3.25 -9.97 28.55
N TRP A 170 -3.13 -10.54 29.74
CA TRP A 170 -2.43 -9.95 30.87
C TRP A 170 -1.15 -10.72 31.17
N ASN A 171 -0.12 -10.03 31.68
CA ASN A 171 1.19 -10.59 32.09
C ASN A 171 2.05 -11.22 30.98
N VAL A 172 1.66 -11.08 29.72
CA VAL A 172 2.39 -11.60 28.56
C VAL A 172 2.50 -10.48 27.53
N ASP A 173 3.71 -10.32 27.00
CA ASP A 173 3.97 -9.45 25.85
C ASP A 173 4.03 -10.32 24.59
N TYR A 174 3.52 -9.78 23.49
CA TYR A 174 3.47 -10.49 22.23
C TYR A 174 4.27 -9.76 21.16
N GLU A 175 4.97 -10.53 20.35
CA GLU A 175 5.44 -10.11 19.04
C GLU A 175 4.31 -10.31 18.03
N LEU A 176 4.10 -9.31 17.18
CA LEU A 176 3.17 -9.38 16.07
C LEU A 176 3.96 -9.27 14.77
N PHE A 177 4.03 -10.37 14.05
CA PHE A 177 4.52 -10.40 12.68
C PHE A 177 3.38 -10.01 11.74
N VAL A 178 3.67 -9.09 10.82
CA VAL A 178 2.75 -8.58 9.82
C VAL A 178 3.42 -8.74 8.46
N ALA A 179 2.79 -9.50 7.58
CA ALA A 179 3.25 -9.67 6.20
C ALA A 179 2.13 -9.25 5.25
N ALA A 180 2.45 -8.37 4.32
CA ALA A 180 1.54 -7.88 3.31
C ALA A 180 2.06 -8.27 1.93
N THR A 181 1.16 -8.72 1.07
CA THR A 181 1.43 -8.97 -0.34
C THR A 181 0.45 -8.19 -1.19
N VAL A 182 0.87 -7.82 -2.39
CA VAL A 182 0.00 -7.32 -3.45
C VAL A 182 -0.09 -8.34 -4.59
N ILE A 183 -1.16 -8.28 -5.36
CA ILE A 183 -1.38 -9.13 -6.54
C ILE A 183 -1.36 -8.22 -7.75
N ASP A 184 -0.49 -8.54 -8.70
CA ASP A 184 -0.44 -7.96 -10.02
C ASP A 184 -0.16 -9.02 -11.11
N ASP A 185 0.14 -8.56 -12.32
CA ASP A 185 0.43 -9.43 -13.46
C ASP A 185 1.90 -9.88 -13.51
N ASN A 186 2.81 -9.17 -12.84
CA ASN A 186 4.26 -9.44 -12.77
C ASN A 186 4.65 -10.32 -11.57
N GLN A 187 3.84 -11.33 -11.29
CA GLN A 187 3.95 -12.16 -10.08
C GLN A 187 5.38 -12.60 -9.73
N GLY A 188 5.77 -12.29 -8.49
CA GLY A 188 6.97 -12.85 -7.84
C GLY A 188 8.22 -12.01 -8.04
N ASP A 189 8.06 -10.71 -8.25
CA ASP A 189 9.16 -9.75 -8.07
C ASP A 189 9.41 -9.48 -6.57
N TYR A 190 10.34 -8.56 -6.26
CA TYR A 190 10.84 -8.39 -4.89
C TYR A 190 9.97 -7.43 -4.06
N ASP A 191 9.20 -6.58 -4.72
CA ASP A 191 8.40 -5.51 -4.12
C ASP A 191 6.91 -5.87 -3.97
N ASP A 192 6.51 -7.03 -4.47
CA ASP A 192 5.23 -7.69 -4.21
C ASP A 192 4.94 -8.00 -2.74
N ASN A 193 5.96 -8.01 -1.87
CA ASN A 193 5.83 -8.37 -0.47
C ASN A 193 6.57 -7.43 0.49
N SER A 194 5.95 -7.18 1.65
CA SER A 194 6.56 -6.45 2.75
C SER A 194 6.26 -7.13 4.06
N GLU A 195 7.28 -7.29 4.91
CA GLU A 195 7.18 -8.01 6.18
C GLU A 195 7.82 -7.19 7.29
N LEU A 196 7.10 -7.03 8.40
CA LEU A 196 7.60 -6.34 9.58
C LEU A 196 7.14 -7.04 10.85
N MET A 197 7.90 -6.84 11.92
CA MET A 197 7.57 -7.32 13.24
C MET A 197 7.42 -6.14 14.19
N GLY A 198 6.43 -6.23 15.06
CA GLY A 198 6.17 -5.25 16.10
C GLY A 198 5.89 -5.90 17.44
N THR A 199 5.65 -5.09 18.46
CA THR A 199 5.41 -5.57 19.82
C THR A 199 4.13 -4.99 20.41
N VAL A 200 3.42 -5.81 21.18
CA VAL A 200 2.22 -5.43 21.93
C VAL A 200 2.37 -5.87 23.38
N THR A 201 2.28 -4.91 24.30
CA THR A 201 2.34 -5.20 25.73
C THR A 201 1.01 -5.68 26.25
N GLY A 202 1.05 -6.67 27.14
CA GLY A 202 -0.14 -7.19 27.80
C GLY A 202 -0.93 -6.13 28.56
N PHE A 203 -2.26 -6.21 28.49
CA PHE A 203 -3.18 -5.24 29.07
C PHE A 203 -4.48 -5.88 29.53
N LEU A 204 -5.20 -5.17 30.41
CA LEU A 204 -6.56 -5.51 30.82
C LEU A 204 -7.54 -4.65 30.03
N ALA A 205 -8.74 -5.17 29.73
CA ALA A 205 -9.81 -4.31 29.21
C ALA A 205 -10.21 -3.30 30.29
N SER A 206 -10.35 -2.04 29.87
CA SER A 206 -10.86 -0.93 30.67
C SER A 206 -12.37 -0.77 30.55
#